data_AF-A0A1I1R8C5-F1
#
_entry.id   AF-A0A1I1R8C5-F1
#
_cell.length_a   1.000
_cell.length_b   1.000
_cell.length_c   1.000
_cell.angle_alpha   90.00
_cell.angle_beta   90.00
_cell.angle_gamma   90.00
#
_symmetry.space_group_name_H-M   'P 1'
#
loop_
_entity.id
_entity.type
_entity.pdbx_description
1 polymer ?
#
loop_
_entity_poly.entity_id
_entity_poly.type
_entity_poly.pdbx_seq_one_letter_code
_entity_poly.pdbx_strand_id
1 'polypeptide(L)'
;MSKKADKFAEEKFNKLKKTEADLVRDLQTVISHPEEENKLSKQIFQNHQTWLKIIMPNYSPEIHLSIVNSYQCDKRYRSYYDDKAGKGATKILIKSVKKYLTK
;
A
#
# COMPACT_ATOMS: atom_id res chain seq x y z
N MET A 1 -4.68 -4.41 32.62
CA MET A 1 -4.73 -3.95 31.20
C MET A 1 -6.11 -3.37 30.93
N SER A 2 -6.22 -2.27 30.17
CA SER A 2 -7.48 -1.52 30.00
C SER A 2 -8.27 -2.00 28.79
N LYS A 3 -9.51 -2.47 28.98
CA LYS A 3 -10.43 -2.96 27.92
C LYS A 3 -10.58 -2.00 26.72
N LYS A 4 -10.38 -0.69 26.93
CA LYS A 4 -10.43 0.32 25.86
C LYS A 4 -9.21 0.29 24.94
N ALA A 5 -8.01 0.04 25.50
CA ALA A 5 -6.79 -0.06 24.72
C ALA A 5 -6.80 -1.31 23.82
N ASP A 6 -7.31 -2.43 24.36
CA ASP A 6 -7.42 -3.70 23.64
C ASP A 6 -8.37 -3.57 22.43
N LYS A 7 -9.54 -2.95 22.61
CA LYS A 7 -10.50 -2.70 21.52
C LYS A 7 -9.93 -1.79 20.43
N PHE A 8 -9.22 -0.72 20.80
CA PHE A 8 -8.61 0.18 19.84
C PHE A 8 -7.51 -0.49 19.01
N ALA A 9 -6.72 -1.36 19.65
CA ALA A 9 -5.71 -2.17 18.97
C ALA A 9 -6.36 -3.14 17.96
N GLU A 10 -7.45 -3.80 18.36
CA GLU A 10 -8.22 -4.70 17.49
C GLU A 10 -8.82 -3.97 16.28
N GLU A 11 -9.44 -2.80 16.48
CA GLU A 11 -9.99 -1.99 15.39
C GLU A 11 -8.91 -1.55 14.39
N LYS A 12 -7.74 -1.11 14.89
CA LYS A 12 -6.59 -0.78 14.04
C LYS A 12 -6.09 -1.98 13.25
N PHE A 13 -5.98 -3.13 13.90
CA PHE A 13 -5.52 -4.36 13.26
C PHE A 13 -6.49 -4.84 12.18
N ASN A 14 -7.78 -4.81 12.45
CA ASN A 14 -8.82 -5.17 11.48
C ASN A 14 -8.83 -4.21 10.29
N LYS A 15 -8.69 -2.91 10.55
CA LYS A 15 -8.56 -1.90 9.50
C LYS A 15 -7.30 -2.12 8.65
N LEU A 16 -6.16 -2.42 9.28
CA LEU A 16 -4.91 -2.72 8.60
C LEU A 16 -5.06 -3.88 7.62
N LYS A 17 -5.61 -5.02 8.10
CA LYS A 17 -5.86 -6.21 7.28
C LYS A 17 -6.81 -5.94 6.12
N LYS A 18 -7.91 -5.23 6.37
CA LYS A 18 -8.87 -4.88 5.33
C LYS A 18 -8.24 -3.99 4.26
N THR A 19 -7.55 -2.93 4.67
CA THR A 19 -6.88 -2.01 3.74
C THR A 19 -5.79 -2.73 2.92
N GLU A 20 -5.06 -3.68 3.53
CA GLU A 20 -4.11 -4.51 2.79
C GLU A 20 -4.80 -5.42 1.78
N ALA A 21 -5.88 -6.10 2.17
CA ALA A 21 -6.62 -6.98 1.27
C ALA A 21 -7.19 -6.22 0.07
N ASP A 22 -7.76 -5.03 0.29
CA ASP A 22 -8.28 -4.16 -0.78
C ASP A 22 -7.14 -3.71 -1.70
N LEU A 23 -5.99 -3.30 -1.15
CA LEU A 23 -4.80 -2.95 -1.93
C LEU A 23 -4.30 -4.12 -2.79
N VAL A 24 -4.17 -5.31 -2.21
CA VAL A 24 -3.70 -6.51 -2.91
C VAL A 24 -4.65 -6.88 -4.04
N ARG A 25 -5.96 -6.83 -3.81
CA ARG A 25 -6.98 -7.10 -4.83
C ARG A 25 -6.89 -6.13 -6.01
N ASP A 26 -6.73 -4.85 -5.75
CA ASP A 26 -6.60 -3.84 -6.81
C ASP A 26 -5.31 -4.07 -7.61
N LEU A 27 -4.21 -4.42 -6.94
CA LEU A 27 -2.95 -4.78 -7.62
C LEU A 27 -3.10 -6.04 -8.48
N GLN A 28 -3.74 -7.09 -7.97
CA GLN A 28 -4.03 -8.32 -8.73
C GLN A 28 -4.89 -8.03 -9.97
N THR A 29 -5.85 -7.11 -9.84
CA THR A 29 -6.71 -6.68 -10.93
C THR A 29 -5.88 -6.02 -12.02
N VAL A 30 -5.00 -5.08 -11.68
CA VAL A 30 -4.12 -4.43 -12.67
C VAL A 30 -3.12 -5.40 -13.29
N ILE A 31 -2.61 -6.38 -12.52
CA ILE A 31 -1.74 -7.43 -13.07
C ILE A 31 -2.45 -8.25 -14.14
N SER A 32 -3.71 -8.59 -13.91
CA SER A 32 -4.52 -9.41 -14.83
C SER A 32 -5.10 -8.57 -16.00
N HIS A 33 -5.38 -7.30 -15.74
CA HIS A 33 -6.03 -6.34 -16.64
C HIS A 33 -5.28 -4.99 -16.62
N PRO A 34 -4.13 -4.89 -17.33
CA PRO A 34 -3.29 -3.70 -17.30
C PRO A 34 -4.00 -2.40 -17.72
N GLU A 35 -5.06 -2.48 -18.52
CA GLU A 35 -5.91 -1.36 -18.92
C GLU A 35 -6.62 -0.67 -17.75
N GLU A 36 -6.83 -1.39 -16.64
CA GLU A 36 -7.46 -0.85 -15.42
C GLU A 36 -6.49 -0.02 -14.57
N GLU A 37 -5.18 0.01 -14.90
CA GLU A 37 -4.16 0.71 -14.09
C GLU A 37 -4.52 2.18 -13.84
N ASN A 38 -4.97 2.89 -14.87
CA ASN A 38 -5.30 4.30 -14.72
C ASN A 38 -6.51 4.53 -13.80
N LYS A 39 -7.52 3.65 -13.87
CA LYS A 39 -8.73 3.71 -13.05
C LYS A 39 -8.42 3.37 -11.59
N LEU A 40 -7.61 2.34 -11.35
CA LEU A 40 -7.29 1.84 -10.01
C LEU A 40 -6.12 2.57 -9.33
N SER A 41 -5.28 3.29 -10.06
CA SER A 41 -4.09 3.95 -9.51
C SER A 41 -4.37 4.88 -8.32
N LYS A 42 -5.51 5.58 -8.31
CA LYS A 42 -5.91 6.44 -7.18
C LYS A 42 -6.22 5.61 -5.94
N GLN A 43 -6.98 4.53 -6.10
CA GLN A 43 -7.39 3.65 -5.01
C GLN A 43 -6.18 2.92 -4.40
N ILE A 44 -5.29 2.41 -5.26
CA ILE A 44 -4.01 1.81 -4.86
C ILE A 44 -3.19 2.78 -3.99
N PHE A 45 -3.05 4.03 -4.44
CA PHE A 45 -2.37 5.07 -3.66
C PHE A 45 -3.04 5.33 -2.30
N GLN A 46 -4.36 5.52 -2.29
CA GLN A 46 -5.12 5.81 -1.06
C GLN A 46 -5.10 4.66 -0.05
N ASN A 47 -5.19 3.42 -0.53
CA ASN A 47 -5.11 2.23 0.32
C ASN A 47 -3.70 2.10 0.92
N HIS A 48 -2.64 2.24 0.12
CA HIS A 48 -1.27 2.19 0.65
C HIS A 48 -0.98 3.34 1.62
N GLN A 49 -1.44 4.56 1.32
CA GLN A 49 -1.35 5.69 2.25
C GLN A 49 -2.06 5.39 3.57
N THR A 50 -3.28 4.84 3.51
CA THR A 50 -4.05 4.49 4.72
C THR A 50 -3.34 3.42 5.53
N TRP A 51 -2.81 2.39 4.87
CA TRP A 51 -2.05 1.32 5.51
C TRP A 51 -0.83 1.89 6.25
N LEU A 52 -0.04 2.73 5.59
CA LEU A 52 1.11 3.41 6.18
C LEU A 52 0.73 4.31 7.36
N LYS A 53 -0.37 5.08 7.28
CA LYS A 53 -0.85 5.92 8.39
C LYS A 53 -1.28 5.11 9.62
N ILE A 54 -1.65 3.85 9.45
CA ILE A 54 -2.03 2.97 10.57
C ILE A 54 -0.78 2.48 11.31
N ILE A 55 0.26 2.07 10.56
CA ILE A 55 1.46 1.46 11.14
C ILE A 55 2.57 2.47 11.49
N MET A 56 2.58 3.64 10.85
CA MET A 56 3.57 4.68 11.08
C MET A 56 2.92 5.90 11.75
N PRO A 57 3.27 6.22 13.00
CA PRO A 57 2.74 7.39 13.69
C PRO A 57 3.23 8.72 13.09
N ASN A 58 4.38 8.72 12.41
CA ASN A 58 5.01 9.88 11.80
C ASN A 58 4.82 9.96 10.28
N TYR A 59 3.73 9.38 9.74
CA TYR A 59 3.48 9.41 8.29
C TYR A 59 3.60 10.84 7.72
N SER A 60 4.33 10.96 6.61
CA SER A 60 4.34 12.14 5.75
C SER A 60 4.43 11.72 4.27
N PRO A 61 4.02 12.58 3.32
CA PRO A 61 4.23 12.34 1.89
C PRO A 61 5.69 12.04 1.52
N GLU A 62 6.64 12.72 2.15
CA GLU A 62 8.08 12.54 1.93
C GLU A 62 8.56 11.16 2.40
N ILE A 63 8.07 10.70 3.56
CA ILE A 63 8.35 9.35 4.06
C ILE A 63 7.73 8.30 3.13
N HIS A 64 6.50 8.52 2.66
CA HIS A 64 5.85 7.62 1.70
C HIS A 64 6.65 7.51 0.40
N LEU A 65 7.13 8.63 -0.15
CA LEU A 65 8.02 8.64 -1.32
C LEU A 65 9.34 7.91 -1.07
N SER A 66 9.97 8.13 0.09
CA SER A 66 11.21 7.46 0.48
C SER A 66 11.05 5.93 0.51
N ILE A 67 9.94 5.45 1.08
CA ILE A 67 9.59 4.03 1.12
C ILE A 67 9.44 3.43 -0.29
N VAL A 68 8.67 4.05 -1.18
CA VAL A 68 8.50 3.49 -2.53
C VAL A 68 9.77 3.60 -3.39
N ASN A 69 10.63 4.58 -3.10
CA ASN A 69 11.95 4.66 -3.74
C ASN A 69 12.87 3.53 -3.28
N SER A 70 12.83 3.14 -2.00
CA SER A 70 13.62 1.99 -1.53
C SER A 70 13.17 0.67 -2.17
N TYR A 71 11.86 0.48 -2.38
CA TYR A 71 11.30 -0.66 -3.14
C TYR A 71 11.80 -0.71 -4.59
N GLN A 72 12.17 0.45 -5.16
CA GLN A 72 12.69 0.54 -6.50
C GLN A 72 14.17 0.14 -6.57
N CYS A 73 14.95 0.56 -5.58
CA CYS A 73 16.40 0.41 -5.54
C CYS A 73 16.84 -0.97 -5.04
N ASP A 74 16.11 -1.58 -4.10
CA ASP A 74 16.49 -2.87 -3.52
C ASP A 74 15.38 -3.91 -3.71
N LYS A 75 15.73 -4.96 -4.47
CA LYS A 75 14.83 -6.05 -4.86
C LYS A 75 14.26 -6.82 -3.66
N ARG A 76 14.93 -6.79 -2.50
CA ARG A 76 14.48 -7.49 -1.28
C ARG A 76 13.22 -6.87 -0.69
N TYR A 77 13.00 -5.56 -0.88
CA TYR A 77 11.78 -4.89 -0.44
C TYR A 77 10.67 -4.95 -1.49
N ARG A 78 10.99 -5.41 -2.70
CA ARG A 78 10.04 -5.50 -3.81
C ARG A 78 9.15 -6.74 -3.72
N SER A 79 9.56 -7.76 -2.96
CA SER A 79 8.84 -9.04 -2.92
C SER A 79 7.49 -8.95 -2.20
N TYR A 80 7.32 -8.07 -1.20
CA TYR A 80 6.10 -8.08 -0.36
C TYR A 80 4.78 -8.03 -1.16
N TYR A 81 4.64 -7.09 -2.09
CA TYR A 81 3.44 -7.00 -2.92
C TYR A 81 3.51 -7.92 -4.14
N ASP A 82 4.70 -8.21 -4.66
CA ASP A 82 4.85 -9.18 -5.76
C ASP A 82 4.42 -10.60 -5.32
N ASP A 83 4.72 -10.99 -4.08
CA ASP A 83 4.37 -12.29 -3.49
C ASP A 83 2.86 -12.40 -3.22
N LYS A 84 2.21 -11.28 -2.84
CA LYS A 84 0.78 -11.24 -2.52
C LYS A 84 -0.12 -11.06 -3.74
N ALA A 85 0.31 -10.23 -4.70
CA ALA A 85 -0.52 -9.79 -5.81
C ALA A 85 -0.02 -10.24 -7.19
N GLY A 86 1.15 -10.88 -7.25
CA GLY A 86 1.77 -11.34 -8.49
C GLY A 86 2.92 -10.45 -8.95
N LYS A 87 3.83 -11.04 -9.73
CA LYS A 87 5.06 -10.40 -10.19
C LYS A 87 4.78 -9.09 -10.93
N GLY A 88 5.30 -7.98 -10.42
CA GLY A 88 5.12 -6.64 -10.99
C GLY A 88 4.16 -5.75 -10.21
N ALA A 89 3.45 -6.29 -9.21
CA ALA A 89 2.55 -5.54 -8.35
C ALA A 89 3.27 -4.39 -7.64
N THR A 90 4.49 -4.60 -7.13
CA THR A 90 5.25 -3.52 -6.48
C THR A 90 5.57 -2.39 -7.45
N LYS A 91 5.80 -2.69 -8.74
CA LYS A 91 6.05 -1.66 -9.76
C LYS A 91 4.80 -0.80 -10.00
N ILE A 92 3.62 -1.42 -10.07
CA ILE A 92 2.32 -0.73 -10.20
C ILE A 92 2.07 0.16 -8.98
N LEU A 93 2.35 -0.34 -7.78
CA LEU A 93 2.25 0.42 -6.54
C LEU A 93 3.16 1.66 -6.56
N ILE A 94 4.45 1.50 -6.86
CA ILE A 94 5.41 2.62 -6.93
C ILE A 94 4.93 3.68 -7.92
N LYS A 95 4.49 3.26 -9.12
CA LYS A 95 3.99 4.17 -10.17
C LYS A 95 2.76 4.93 -9.70
N SER A 96 1.81 4.23 -9.06
CA SER A 96 0.60 4.84 -8.50
C SER A 96 0.95 5.87 -7.42
N VAL A 97 1.83 5.54 -6.48
CA VAL A 97 2.24 6.46 -5.42
C VAL A 97 2.92 7.71 -5.99
N LYS A 98 3.90 7.54 -6.88
CA LYS A 98 4.61 8.68 -7.50
C LYS A 98 3.63 9.58 -8.25
N LYS A 99 2.69 9.01 -9.02
CA LYS A 99 1.66 9.76 -9.76
C LYS A 99 0.84 10.72 -8.88
N TYR A 100 0.64 10.44 -7.59
CA TYR A 100 -0.18 11.27 -6.70
C TYR A 100 0.60 12.07 -5.66
N LEU A 101 1.90 11.79 -5.48
CA LEU A 101 2.75 12.53 -4.54
C LEU A 101 3.74 13.48 -5.23
N THR A 102 3.99 13.32 -6.53
CA THR A 102 4.88 14.19 -7.31
C THR A 102 4.12 15.03 -8.34
N LYS A 103 2.81 15.20 -8.15
CA LYS A 103 1.93 16.00 -9.00
C LYS A 103 1.63 17.35 -8.39
#